data_AF-Q86UJ2-F1
#
_entry.id   AF-Q86UJ2-F1
#
_cell.length_a   1.000
_cell.length_b   1.000
_cell.length_c   1.000
_cell.angle_alpha   90.00
_cell.angle_beta   90.00
_cell.angle_gamma   90.00
#
_symmetry.space_group_name_H-M   'P 1'
#
loop_
_entity.id
_entity.type
_entity.pdbx_description
1 polymer ?
#
loop_
_entity_poly.entity_id
_entity_poly.type
_entity_poly.pdbx_seq_one_letter_code
_entity_poly.pdbx_strand_id
1 'polypeptide(L)'
;GELYSGTAADFMGRDFAIFRTLGHHHPIRTEQHDSRWLNDPKFISAHLISESDNPEDDKVYFFFRENAIDGEHSGKATHARIGQICKNDFGGHRSLVNKWTTFLKARLICSVPGPNGIDTHFDELQDVFLMNFKDPKNPVVYGVFTTSSNIFKGSAVCMYSMSDVRRVFLGPYAHRDGPNYQWVPYQGRVPYPRPGTCPSKTFGGFDSTKDLPDDVITFARSHPAMYNPVFPMNNRPIVIKTDVNYQFTQIVVDRVDAEDGQYDVMFIGTDVGTVLKVVSIPKETWYDLEEVLLEEMTVFR
;
A
#
# COMPACT_ATOMS: atom_id res chain seq x y z
N GLY A 1 3.07 3.79 24.64
CA GLY A 1 3.21 4.07 23.20
C GLY A 1 3.85 2.86 22.56
N GLU A 2 3.45 2.49 21.35
CA GLU A 2 4.04 1.39 20.59
C GLU A 2 4.65 1.95 19.30
N LEU A 3 5.80 1.44 18.88
CA LEU A 3 6.49 1.87 17.66
C LEU A 3 6.31 0.83 16.56
N TYR A 4 5.67 1.24 15.47
CA TYR A 4 5.52 0.47 14.24
C TYR A 4 6.59 0.93 13.23
N SER A 5 7.39 0.00 12.70
CA SER A 5 8.47 0.34 11.76
C SER A 5 8.70 -0.76 10.73
N GLY A 6 8.98 -0.38 9.48
CA GLY A 6 9.40 -1.30 8.43
C GLY A 6 10.84 -0.99 8.02
N THR A 7 11.76 -1.92 8.22
CA THR A 7 13.19 -1.73 7.88
C THR A 7 13.95 -3.07 7.84
N ALA A 8 15.23 -3.04 7.48
CA ALA A 8 16.14 -4.17 7.66
C ALA A 8 16.55 -4.30 9.13
N ALA A 9 16.45 -5.51 9.67
CA ALA A 9 16.70 -5.82 11.08
C ALA A 9 18.12 -6.34 11.35
N ASP A 10 18.85 -6.70 10.30
CA ASP A 10 20.17 -7.32 10.39
C ASP A 10 21.27 -6.39 9.88
N PHE A 11 22.51 -6.65 10.32
CA PHE A 11 23.68 -5.89 9.89
C PHE A 11 23.94 -6.00 8.38
N MET A 12 23.54 -7.11 7.75
CA MET A 12 23.72 -7.33 6.32
C MET A 12 22.69 -6.59 5.46
N GLY A 13 21.64 -6.00 6.05
CA GLY A 13 20.62 -5.25 5.33
C GLY A 13 19.74 -6.12 4.42
N ARG A 14 19.43 -7.36 4.83
CA ARG A 14 18.67 -8.35 4.03
C ARG A 14 17.43 -8.86 4.75
N ASP A 15 17.41 -8.85 6.07
CA ASP A 15 16.26 -9.24 6.89
C ASP A 15 15.28 -8.07 7.01
N PHE A 16 14.58 -7.76 5.92
CA PHE A 16 13.51 -6.77 5.93
C PHE A 16 12.26 -7.30 6.62
N ALA A 17 11.73 -6.52 7.56
CA ALA A 17 10.52 -6.87 8.29
C ALA A 17 9.74 -5.66 8.76
N ILE A 18 8.45 -5.86 9.01
CA ILE A 18 7.59 -4.91 9.73
C ILE A 18 7.55 -5.31 11.20
N PHE A 19 7.94 -4.40 12.08
CA PHE A 19 8.06 -4.57 13.51
C PHE A 19 7.04 -3.76 14.30
N ARG A 20 6.67 -4.27 15.47
CA ARG A 20 6.13 -3.47 16.58
C ARG A 20 6.97 -3.65 17.82
N THR A 21 7.46 -2.54 18.38
CA THR A 21 8.32 -2.49 19.56
C THR A 21 7.82 -1.46 20.59
N LEU A 22 8.52 -1.32 21.73
CA LEU A 22 8.26 -0.35 22.82
C LEU A 22 6.92 -0.50 23.58
N GLY A 23 6.10 -1.50 23.25
CA GLY A 23 4.87 -1.83 23.97
C GLY A 23 5.08 -2.69 25.23
N HIS A 24 3.98 -3.03 25.89
CA HIS A 24 3.98 -3.93 27.06
C HIS A 24 4.15 -5.41 26.71
N HIS A 25 3.93 -5.76 25.43
CA HIS A 25 4.04 -7.11 24.93
C HIS A 25 5.39 -7.36 24.26
N HIS A 26 5.73 -8.63 24.06
CA HIS A 26 6.92 -9.00 23.30
C HIS A 26 6.87 -8.38 21.89
N PRO A 27 8.01 -7.91 21.34
CA PRO A 27 8.05 -7.38 19.99
C PRO A 27 7.45 -8.32 18.95
N ILE A 28 6.69 -7.78 18.01
CA ILE A 28 6.05 -8.55 16.93
C ILE A 28 6.75 -8.22 15.62
N ARG A 29 6.89 -9.22 14.75
CA ARG A 29 7.48 -9.05 13.42
C ARG A 29 6.78 -9.86 12.33
N THR A 30 7.07 -9.57 11.06
CA THR A 30 6.73 -10.47 9.94
C THR A 30 7.58 -11.75 9.98
N GLU A 31 7.14 -12.79 9.26
CA GLU A 31 7.96 -13.99 9.02
C GLU A 31 9.30 -13.61 8.37
N GLN A 32 10.35 -14.30 8.81
CA GLN A 32 11.72 -14.07 8.37
C GLN A 32 12.04 -14.98 7.18
N HIS A 33 12.77 -14.47 6.19
CA HIS A 33 13.20 -15.24 5.02
C HIS A 33 12.07 -15.91 4.23
N ASP A 34 10.89 -15.28 4.20
CA ASP A 34 9.74 -15.71 3.40
C ASP A 34 9.37 -14.62 2.39
N SER A 35 9.75 -14.83 1.12
CA SER A 35 9.51 -13.87 0.06
C SER A 35 8.02 -13.59 -0.16
N ARG A 36 7.13 -14.55 0.14
CA ARG A 36 5.67 -14.35 0.02
C ARG A 36 5.22 -13.18 0.91
N TRP A 37 5.85 -13.03 2.07
CA TRP A 37 5.56 -11.94 3.01
C TRP A 37 6.19 -10.63 2.54
N LEU A 38 7.51 -10.62 2.36
CA LEU A 38 8.27 -9.44 1.95
C LEU A 38 9.46 -9.89 1.09
N ASN A 39 9.63 -9.29 -0.08
CA ASN A 39 10.68 -9.67 -1.02
C ASN A 39 11.56 -8.48 -1.40
N ASP A 40 12.62 -8.25 -0.61
CA ASP A 40 13.54 -7.11 -0.77
C ASP A 40 12.79 -5.76 -0.85
N PRO A 41 11.95 -5.44 0.15
CA PRO A 41 11.12 -4.25 0.12
C PRO A 41 11.90 -2.96 0.42
N LYS A 42 11.38 -1.83 -0.07
CA LYS A 42 11.70 -0.49 0.41
C LYS A 42 10.44 0.16 0.98
N PHE A 43 10.46 0.40 2.28
CA PHE A 43 9.37 1.02 3.02
C PHE A 43 9.34 2.53 2.81
N ILE A 44 8.13 3.08 2.67
CA ILE A 44 7.88 4.50 2.41
C ILE A 44 7.27 5.17 3.64
N SER A 45 6.08 4.70 4.08
CA SER A 45 5.39 5.27 5.24
C SER A 45 4.44 4.26 5.88
N ALA A 46 3.99 4.55 7.10
CA ALA A 46 3.02 3.76 7.83
C ALA A 46 2.00 4.68 8.49
N HIS A 47 0.71 4.31 8.42
CA HIS A 47 -0.40 5.16 8.87
C HIS A 47 -1.42 4.35 9.66
N LEU A 48 -1.88 4.91 10.78
CA LEU A 48 -3.03 4.39 11.52
C LEU A 48 -4.31 4.90 10.86
N ILE A 49 -5.18 3.99 10.41
CA ILE A 49 -6.48 4.32 9.83
C ILE A 49 -7.55 3.51 10.57
N SER A 50 -8.53 4.21 11.13
CA SER A 50 -9.65 3.57 11.80
C SER A 50 -10.62 2.96 10.80
N GLU A 51 -11.07 1.73 11.06
CA GLU A 51 -12.00 1.02 10.18
C GLU A 51 -13.46 1.23 10.60
N SER A 52 -13.70 1.52 11.87
CA SER A 52 -15.04 1.72 12.45
C SER A 52 -14.97 2.73 13.61
N ASP A 53 -16.08 2.93 14.32
CA ASP A 53 -16.08 3.69 15.58
C ASP A 53 -15.49 2.89 16.76
N ASN A 54 -15.26 1.59 16.58
CA ASN A 54 -14.62 0.73 17.56
C ASN A 54 -13.08 0.73 17.34
N PRO A 55 -12.28 1.23 18.30
CA PRO A 55 -10.82 1.24 18.17
C PRO A 55 -10.18 -0.15 18.11
N GLU A 56 -10.89 -1.22 18.46
CA GLU A 56 -10.40 -2.60 18.27
C GLU A 56 -10.27 -2.97 16.79
N ASP A 57 -10.97 -2.27 15.90
CA ASP A 57 -10.92 -2.50 14.45
C ASP A 57 -9.83 -1.65 13.77
N ASP A 58 -9.09 -0.83 14.52
CA ASP A 58 -8.00 0.01 14.00
C ASP A 58 -6.95 -0.84 13.27
N LYS A 59 -6.53 -0.36 12.09
CA LYS A 59 -5.47 -0.98 11.30
C LYS A 59 -4.33 -0.02 11.03
N VAL A 60 -3.13 -0.58 10.96
CA VAL A 60 -1.92 0.10 10.50
C VAL A 60 -1.66 -0.32 9.06
N TYR A 61 -1.61 0.67 8.17
CA TYR A 61 -1.34 0.49 6.75
C TYR A 61 0.10 0.90 6.44
N PHE A 62 0.86 -0.01 5.84
CA PHE A 62 2.24 0.21 5.38
C PHE A 62 2.27 0.38 3.87
N PHE A 63 2.96 1.40 3.39
CA PHE A 63 3.22 1.62 1.98
C PHE A 63 4.69 1.32 1.68
N PHE A 64 4.92 0.50 0.66
CA PHE A 64 6.26 0.05 0.28
C PHE A 64 6.29 -0.40 -1.18
N ARG A 65 7.48 -0.60 -1.72
CA ARG A 65 7.68 -1.32 -2.98
C ARG A 65 8.58 -2.53 -2.76
N GLU A 66 8.41 -3.58 -3.54
CA GLU A 66 9.20 -4.81 -3.42
C GLU A 66 9.43 -5.46 -4.79
N ASN A 67 10.36 -6.41 -4.86
CA ASN A 67 10.54 -7.20 -6.08
C ASN A 67 9.33 -8.15 -6.27
N ALA A 68 8.76 -8.16 -7.47
CA ALA A 68 7.70 -9.09 -7.85
C ALA A 68 8.17 -10.55 -7.75
N ILE A 69 7.23 -11.45 -7.45
CA ILE A 69 7.47 -12.90 -7.40
C ILE A 69 6.60 -13.51 -8.47
N ASP A 70 6.98 -13.29 -9.71
CA ASP A 70 6.45 -14.06 -10.82
C ASP A 70 7.46 -15.20 -11.08
N GLY A 71 7.00 -16.39 -11.48
CA GLY A 71 7.85 -17.60 -11.54
C GLY A 71 9.17 -17.41 -12.30
N GLU A 72 10.09 -18.39 -12.24
CA GLU A 72 11.48 -18.28 -12.72
C GLU A 72 11.70 -17.73 -14.15
N HIS A 73 10.66 -17.69 -14.98
CA HIS A 73 10.68 -17.24 -16.37
C HIS A 73 10.24 -15.76 -16.54
N SER A 74 9.83 -15.10 -15.46
CA SER A 74 9.35 -13.72 -15.48
C SER A 74 10.51 -12.76 -15.23
N GLY A 75 10.63 -11.71 -16.05
CA GLY A 75 11.63 -10.67 -15.85
C GLY A 75 11.51 -9.98 -14.48
N LYS A 76 12.62 -9.44 -13.97
CA LYS A 76 12.62 -8.67 -12.72
C LYS A 76 11.66 -7.48 -12.87
N ALA A 77 10.64 -7.43 -12.01
CA ALA A 77 9.67 -6.35 -11.94
C ALA A 77 9.53 -5.85 -10.50
N THR A 78 9.12 -4.60 -10.35
CA THR A 78 8.80 -3.99 -9.05
C THR A 78 7.28 -3.99 -8.87
N HIS A 79 6.83 -4.15 -7.63
CA HIS A 79 5.45 -3.91 -7.25
C HIS A 79 5.39 -2.90 -6.12
N ALA A 80 4.67 -1.80 -6.35
CA ALA A 80 4.15 -0.98 -5.27
C ALA A 80 3.08 -1.75 -4.49
N ARG A 81 3.11 -1.63 -3.16
CA ARG A 81 2.28 -2.39 -2.25
C ARG A 81 1.69 -1.48 -1.17
N ILE A 82 0.48 -1.86 -0.76
CA ILE A 82 -0.11 -1.48 0.51
C ILE A 82 -0.26 -2.75 1.35
N GLY A 83 0.20 -2.72 2.59
CA GLY A 83 0.04 -3.79 3.57
C GLY A 83 -0.86 -3.34 4.72
N GLN A 84 -1.74 -4.20 5.23
CA GLN A 84 -2.54 -3.95 6.44
C GLN A 84 -2.11 -4.87 7.59
N ILE A 85 -2.21 -4.36 8.82
CA ILE A 85 -2.02 -5.11 10.06
C ILE A 85 -3.03 -4.58 11.09
N CYS A 86 -3.67 -5.45 11.85
CA CYS A 86 -4.53 -5.02 12.96
C CYS A 86 -3.69 -4.51 14.13
N LYS A 87 -4.05 -3.35 14.67
CA LYS A 87 -3.35 -2.72 15.79
C LYS A 87 -3.34 -3.62 17.04
N ASN A 88 -4.40 -4.38 17.27
CA ASN A 88 -4.54 -5.32 18.38
C ASN A 88 -4.10 -6.76 18.05
N ASP A 89 -3.28 -6.96 17.01
CA ASP A 89 -2.68 -8.26 16.72
C ASP A 89 -1.53 -8.56 17.70
N PHE A 90 -1.58 -9.71 18.39
CA PHE A 90 -0.58 -10.14 19.37
C PHE A 90 0.16 -11.42 18.97
N GLY A 91 0.04 -11.82 17.70
CA GLY A 91 0.53 -13.07 17.16
C GLY A 91 -0.34 -14.28 17.51
N GLY A 92 0.08 -15.45 17.04
CA GLY A 92 -0.61 -16.71 17.30
C GLY A 92 -0.11 -17.41 18.57
N HIS A 93 -0.90 -18.37 19.06
CA HIS A 93 -0.61 -19.10 20.30
C HIS A 93 0.43 -20.22 20.12
N ARG A 94 0.25 -21.09 19.11
CA ARG A 94 1.17 -22.20 18.81
C ARG A 94 2.08 -21.92 17.61
N SER A 95 1.47 -21.42 16.55
CA SER A 95 2.13 -20.99 15.30
C SER A 95 2.13 -19.47 15.21
N LEU A 96 3.05 -18.89 14.44
CA LEU A 96 3.23 -17.43 14.35
C LEU A 96 3.38 -16.75 15.74
N VAL A 97 4.08 -17.42 16.66
CA VAL A 97 4.37 -16.86 17.99
C VAL A 97 5.19 -15.57 17.82
N ASN A 98 4.67 -14.47 18.37
CA ASN A 98 5.21 -13.12 18.22
C ASN A 98 5.41 -12.69 16.76
N LYS A 99 4.57 -13.19 15.85
CA LYS A 99 4.52 -12.79 14.44
C LYS A 99 3.12 -12.38 14.05
N TRP A 100 3.00 -11.41 13.14
CA TRP A 100 1.68 -10.92 12.68
C TRP A 100 0.81 -12.08 12.18
N THR A 101 -0.47 -12.06 12.53
CA THR A 101 -1.49 -13.02 12.05
C THR A 101 -2.48 -12.36 11.10
N THR A 102 -2.51 -11.03 11.09
CA THR A 102 -3.43 -10.19 10.32
C THR A 102 -2.77 -9.48 9.13
N PHE A 103 -1.48 -9.76 8.90
CA PHE A 103 -0.74 -9.16 7.78
C PHE A 103 -1.28 -9.63 6.44
N LEU A 104 -1.71 -8.67 5.62
CA LEU A 104 -2.04 -8.86 4.21
C LEU A 104 -1.43 -7.74 3.38
N LYS A 105 -1.05 -8.01 2.13
CA LYS A 105 -0.58 -7.02 1.16
C LYS A 105 -1.31 -7.11 -0.18
N ALA A 106 -1.52 -5.97 -0.81
CA ALA A 106 -2.08 -5.88 -2.15
C ALA A 106 -1.17 -5.02 -3.05
N ARG A 107 -1.17 -5.29 -4.36
CA ARG A 107 -0.47 -4.44 -5.34
C ARG A 107 -1.24 -3.13 -5.51
N LEU A 108 -0.54 -2.01 -5.48
CA LEU A 108 -1.05 -0.73 -5.97
C LEU A 108 -0.68 -0.62 -7.44
N ILE A 109 -1.66 -0.43 -8.32
CA ILE A 109 -1.41 -0.17 -9.74
C ILE A 109 -1.51 1.33 -9.97
N CYS A 110 -0.45 1.91 -10.55
CA CYS A 110 -0.51 3.25 -11.15
C CYS A 110 -0.12 3.09 -12.62
N SER A 111 -1.11 3.17 -13.52
CA SER A 111 -0.88 2.96 -14.95
C SER A 111 -1.72 3.87 -15.83
N VAL A 112 -1.26 4.08 -17.05
CA VAL A 112 -1.99 4.77 -18.11
C VAL A 112 -2.42 3.73 -19.14
N PRO A 113 -3.74 3.50 -19.33
CA PRO A 113 -4.23 2.61 -20.36
C PRO A 113 -3.85 3.10 -21.76
N GLY A 114 -3.17 2.23 -22.52
CA GLY A 114 -2.73 2.51 -23.88
C GLY A 114 -3.77 2.11 -24.95
N PRO A 115 -3.71 2.68 -26.16
CA PRO A 115 -4.70 2.44 -27.22
C PRO A 115 -4.72 0.98 -27.72
N ASN A 116 -3.62 0.24 -27.57
CA ASN A 116 -3.51 -1.16 -27.99
C ASN A 116 -3.77 -2.16 -26.84
N GLY A 117 -4.33 -1.70 -25.72
CA GLY A 117 -4.55 -2.54 -24.53
C GLY A 117 -3.28 -2.91 -23.77
N ILE A 118 -2.16 -2.21 -24.05
CA ILE A 118 -0.91 -2.31 -23.28
C ILE A 118 -0.82 -1.07 -22.41
N ASP A 119 -0.82 -1.29 -21.11
CA ASP A 119 -0.75 -0.23 -20.12
C ASP A 119 0.71 0.19 -19.84
N THR A 120 0.92 1.48 -19.65
CA THR A 120 2.21 2.01 -19.19
C THR A 120 2.18 2.10 -17.67
N HIS A 121 3.02 1.32 -16.98
CA HIS A 121 3.05 1.24 -15.51
C HIS A 121 4.13 2.14 -14.88
N PHE A 122 3.79 2.67 -13.71
CA PHE A 122 4.70 3.37 -12.79
C PHE A 122 4.70 2.58 -11.48
N ASP A 123 5.60 1.60 -11.35
CA ASP A 123 5.62 0.66 -10.22
C ASP A 123 6.57 1.10 -9.08
N GLU A 124 7.42 2.09 -9.31
CA GLU A 124 8.40 2.55 -8.33
C GLU A 124 7.77 3.60 -7.40
N LEU A 125 7.09 3.15 -6.35
CA LEU A 125 6.55 4.03 -5.31
C LEU A 125 7.69 4.78 -4.58
N GLN A 126 7.58 6.11 -4.52
CA GLN A 126 8.56 7.00 -3.89
C GLN A 126 8.05 7.62 -2.59
N ASP A 127 6.80 8.11 -2.58
CA ASP A 127 6.21 8.78 -1.42
C ASP A 127 4.69 8.61 -1.38
N VAL A 128 4.11 8.76 -0.19
CA VAL A 128 2.66 8.67 0.06
C VAL A 128 2.21 9.73 1.05
N PHE A 129 1.19 10.48 0.66
CA PHE A 129 0.51 11.45 1.50
C PHE A 129 -0.95 11.06 1.70
N LEU A 130 -1.42 11.10 2.95
CA LEU A 130 -2.83 10.87 3.28
C LEU A 130 -3.57 12.19 3.42
N MET A 131 -4.54 12.41 2.54
CA MET A 131 -5.42 13.56 2.65
C MET A 131 -6.65 13.19 3.48
N ASN A 132 -6.71 13.72 4.70
CA ASN A 132 -7.83 13.51 5.60
C ASN A 132 -9.01 14.41 5.21
N PHE A 133 -10.16 13.79 4.98
CA PHE A 133 -11.43 14.50 4.84
C PHE A 133 -12.11 14.64 6.21
N LYS A 134 -13.40 15.02 6.22
CA LYS A 134 -14.25 15.03 7.42
C LYS A 134 -14.38 13.64 8.07
N ASP A 135 -14.25 12.56 7.29
CA ASP A 135 -14.29 11.19 7.79
C ASP A 135 -12.87 10.62 7.95
N PRO A 136 -12.37 10.43 9.18
CA PRO A 136 -11.03 9.89 9.42
C PRO A 136 -10.88 8.43 8.98
N LYS A 137 -11.99 7.72 8.71
CA LYS A 137 -11.99 6.33 8.23
C LYS A 137 -11.71 6.24 6.73
N ASN A 138 -11.83 7.35 5.99
CA ASN A 138 -11.70 7.37 4.53
C ASN A 138 -10.77 8.50 4.06
N PRO A 139 -9.49 8.52 4.48
CA PRO A 139 -8.51 9.39 3.84
C PRO A 139 -8.34 8.99 2.37
N VAL A 140 -8.06 9.96 1.51
CA VAL A 140 -7.58 9.66 0.15
C VAL A 140 -6.07 9.51 0.19
N VAL A 141 -5.58 8.44 -0.43
CA VAL A 141 -4.17 8.13 -0.52
C VAL A 141 -3.62 8.73 -1.81
N TYR A 142 -2.74 9.73 -1.71
CA TYR A 142 -1.93 10.22 -2.80
C TYR A 142 -0.60 9.47 -2.82
N GLY A 143 -0.22 8.88 -3.94
CA GLY A 143 1.07 8.22 -4.11
C GLY A 143 1.86 8.78 -5.28
N VAL A 144 3.16 9.01 -5.06
CA VAL A 144 4.13 9.34 -6.12
C VAL A 144 4.77 8.07 -6.61
N PHE A 145 4.71 7.87 -7.93
CA PHE A 145 5.27 6.70 -8.60
C PHE A 145 6.21 7.14 -9.70
N THR A 146 7.24 6.33 -9.97
CA THR A 146 8.14 6.51 -11.10
C THR A 146 8.23 5.24 -11.95
N THR A 147 8.77 5.38 -13.16
CA THR A 147 9.03 4.25 -14.05
C THR A 147 10.19 3.40 -13.55
N SER A 148 10.11 2.07 -13.70
CA SER A 148 11.23 1.17 -13.42
C SER A 148 12.32 1.19 -14.51
N SER A 149 12.04 1.79 -15.67
CA SER A 149 12.99 1.85 -16.78
C SER A 149 14.09 2.88 -16.53
N ASN A 150 15.34 2.47 -16.70
CA ASN A 150 16.48 3.40 -16.66
C ASN A 150 16.54 4.32 -17.89
N ILE A 151 15.86 3.96 -18.98
CA ILE A 151 15.89 4.71 -20.25
C ILE A 151 14.71 5.67 -20.31
N PHE A 152 13.51 5.17 -19.99
CA PHE A 152 12.30 5.98 -19.97
C PHE A 152 12.06 6.52 -18.58
N LYS A 153 12.49 7.76 -18.33
CA LYS A 153 12.18 8.47 -17.10
C LYS A 153 10.77 9.01 -17.16
N GLY A 154 9.95 8.59 -16.22
CA GLY A 154 8.61 9.12 -16.03
C GLY A 154 8.22 9.12 -14.56
N SER A 155 7.29 10.00 -14.22
CA SER A 155 6.67 10.11 -12.91
C SER A 155 5.15 10.24 -13.06
N ALA A 156 4.43 9.74 -12.08
CA ALA A 156 2.97 9.83 -12.01
C ALA A 156 2.51 10.05 -10.57
N VAL A 157 1.38 10.74 -10.40
CA VAL A 157 0.67 10.81 -9.13
C VAL A 157 -0.64 10.06 -9.28
N CYS A 158 -0.89 9.07 -8.43
CA CYS A 158 -2.12 8.30 -8.39
C CYS A 158 -2.86 8.52 -7.07
N MET A 159 -4.19 8.56 -7.14
CA MET A 159 -5.07 8.62 -5.98
C MET A 159 -5.72 7.26 -5.74
N TYR A 160 -5.86 6.84 -4.48
CA TYR A 160 -6.56 5.62 -4.11
C TYR A 160 -7.57 5.89 -2.99
N SER A 161 -8.72 5.23 -3.07
CA SER A 161 -9.75 5.29 -2.03
C SER A 161 -9.57 4.14 -1.03
N MET A 162 -9.79 4.41 0.26
CA MET A 162 -9.75 3.35 1.27
C MET A 162 -10.88 2.32 1.09
N SER A 163 -11.98 2.68 0.45
CA SER A 163 -13.05 1.74 0.11
C SER A 163 -12.58 0.69 -0.92
N ASP A 164 -11.81 1.08 -1.94
CA ASP A 164 -11.24 0.15 -2.92
C ASP A 164 -10.14 -0.73 -2.30
N VAL A 165 -9.30 -0.14 -1.45
CA VAL A 165 -8.30 -0.89 -0.66
C VAL A 165 -8.98 -1.99 0.17
N ARG A 166 -10.03 -1.64 0.93
CA ARG A 166 -10.79 -2.60 1.74
C ARG A 166 -11.48 -3.66 0.90
N ARG A 167 -12.07 -3.28 -0.23
CA ARG A 167 -12.67 -4.22 -1.19
C ARG A 167 -11.66 -5.27 -1.64
N VAL A 168 -10.44 -4.85 -1.95
CA VAL A 168 -9.35 -5.76 -2.34
C VAL A 168 -8.93 -6.66 -1.19
N PHE A 169 -8.75 -6.12 0.02
CA PHE A 169 -8.40 -6.93 1.20
C PHE A 169 -9.51 -7.91 1.59
N LEU A 170 -10.78 -7.64 1.25
CA LEU A 170 -11.91 -8.55 1.40
C LEU A 170 -12.07 -9.53 0.21
N GLY A 171 -11.31 -9.35 -0.86
CA GLY A 171 -11.34 -10.15 -2.07
C GLY A 171 -10.60 -11.50 -1.97
N PRO A 172 -10.27 -12.12 -3.11
CA PRO A 172 -9.55 -13.38 -3.15
C PRO A 172 -8.09 -13.23 -2.72
N TYR A 173 -7.62 -14.16 -1.89
CA TYR A 173 -6.19 -14.30 -1.59
C TYR A 173 -5.45 -14.83 -2.81
N ALA A 174 -4.20 -14.42 -2.98
CA ALA A 174 -3.30 -14.98 -3.99
C ALA A 174 -2.84 -16.37 -3.56
N HIS A 175 -2.94 -17.35 -4.46
CA HIS A 175 -2.64 -18.74 -4.17
C HIS A 175 -1.77 -19.38 -5.26
N ARG A 176 -0.90 -20.32 -4.85
CA ARG A 176 -0.09 -21.18 -5.72
C ARG A 176 0.07 -22.54 -5.04
N ASP A 177 -0.20 -23.62 -5.77
CA ASP A 177 -0.01 -24.99 -5.27
C ASP A 177 1.47 -25.35 -5.08
N GLY A 178 2.37 -24.65 -5.76
CA GLY A 178 3.81 -24.88 -5.66
C GLY A 178 4.65 -23.81 -6.39
N PRO A 179 5.98 -23.91 -6.32
CA PRO A 179 6.90 -22.89 -6.82
C PRO A 179 6.87 -22.71 -8.35
N ASN A 180 6.36 -23.69 -9.09
CA ASN A 180 6.28 -23.67 -10.56
C ASN A 180 4.86 -23.35 -11.09
N TYR A 181 3.86 -23.22 -10.19
CA TYR A 181 2.49 -22.92 -10.57
C TYR A 181 2.29 -21.43 -10.79
N GLN A 182 1.34 -21.01 -11.60
CA GLN A 182 0.99 -19.59 -11.72
C GLN A 182 0.18 -19.13 -10.50
N TRP A 183 0.25 -17.83 -10.17
CA TRP A 183 -0.65 -17.25 -9.18
C TRP A 183 -2.08 -17.34 -9.68
N VAL A 184 -2.97 -17.82 -8.83
CA VAL A 184 -4.41 -17.93 -9.07
C VAL A 184 -5.19 -17.34 -7.90
N PRO A 185 -6.43 -16.88 -8.11
CA PRO A 185 -7.29 -16.50 -7.00
C PRO A 185 -7.65 -17.74 -6.19
N TYR A 186 -7.53 -17.68 -4.87
CA TYR A 186 -7.95 -18.78 -4.00
C TYR A 186 -9.47 -19.00 -4.08
N GLN A 187 -9.88 -20.20 -4.48
CA GLN A 187 -11.30 -20.60 -4.61
C GLN A 187 -11.75 -21.62 -3.55
N GLY A 188 -10.85 -22.06 -2.67
CA GLY A 188 -11.19 -22.99 -1.61
C GLY A 188 -11.96 -22.35 -0.46
N ARG A 189 -12.18 -23.12 0.60
CA ARG A 189 -12.85 -22.63 1.81
C ARG A 189 -11.91 -21.74 2.62
N VAL A 190 -12.23 -20.45 2.70
CA VAL A 190 -11.55 -19.51 3.59
C VAL A 190 -11.94 -19.82 5.05
N PRO A 191 -10.97 -19.94 5.99
CA PRO A 191 -11.28 -20.25 7.38
C PRO A 191 -11.95 -19.07 8.10
N TYR A 192 -12.53 -19.33 9.28
CA TYR A 192 -13.26 -18.36 10.08
C TYR A 192 -12.64 -18.19 11.48
N PRO A 193 -12.44 -16.95 11.98
CA PRO A 193 -12.71 -15.68 11.32
C PRO A 193 -11.80 -15.47 10.11
N ARG A 194 -12.22 -14.61 9.17
CA ARG A 194 -11.48 -14.39 7.93
C ARG A 194 -10.06 -13.87 8.25
N PRO A 195 -8.99 -14.51 7.76
CA PRO A 195 -7.61 -14.05 7.98
C PRO A 195 -7.42 -12.58 7.56
N GLY A 196 -6.88 -11.74 8.44
CA GLY A 196 -6.76 -10.29 8.24
C GLY A 196 -7.90 -9.45 8.82
N THR A 197 -8.93 -10.08 9.39
CA THR A 197 -9.92 -9.41 10.25
C THR A 197 -9.36 -9.29 11.68
N CYS A 198 -9.55 -8.13 12.30
CA CYS A 198 -9.09 -7.88 13.67
C CYS A 198 -9.93 -8.66 14.68
N PRO A 199 -9.34 -9.18 15.77
CA PRO A 199 -10.13 -9.72 16.87
C PRO A 199 -10.99 -8.58 17.45
N SER A 200 -12.26 -8.86 17.69
CA SER A 200 -13.23 -7.86 18.12
C SER A 200 -14.18 -8.52 19.11
N LYS A 201 -14.43 -7.87 20.25
CA LYS A 201 -15.32 -8.42 21.28
C LYS A 201 -16.80 -8.41 20.87
N THR A 202 -17.12 -7.62 19.85
CA THR A 202 -18.48 -7.43 19.37
C THR A 202 -18.92 -8.51 18.38
N PHE A 203 -17.98 -9.07 17.60
CA PHE A 203 -18.28 -10.06 16.56
C PHE A 203 -17.21 -11.14 16.47
N GLY A 204 -17.64 -12.40 16.32
CA GLY A 204 -16.74 -13.56 16.12
C GLY A 204 -16.30 -14.28 17.41
N GLY A 205 -16.41 -13.65 18.58
CA GLY A 205 -16.18 -14.30 19.87
C GLY A 205 -14.72 -14.60 20.20
N PHE A 206 -13.77 -13.92 19.54
CA PHE A 206 -12.33 -14.03 19.81
C PHE A 206 -11.80 -12.73 20.39
N ASP A 207 -11.37 -12.77 21.65
CA ASP A 207 -10.87 -11.59 22.38
C ASP A 207 -9.41 -11.24 22.00
N SER A 208 -8.68 -12.18 21.41
CA SER A 208 -7.28 -12.02 21.03
C SER A 208 -6.91 -12.84 19.80
N THR A 209 -5.89 -12.42 19.06
CA THR A 209 -5.32 -13.22 17.96
C THR A 209 -4.70 -14.53 18.45
N LYS A 210 -4.36 -14.62 19.74
CA LYS A 210 -3.85 -15.86 20.33
C LYS A 210 -4.93 -16.94 20.45
N ASP A 211 -6.20 -16.56 20.46
CA ASP A 211 -7.33 -17.50 20.56
C ASP A 211 -7.81 -17.98 19.19
N LEU A 212 -7.16 -17.53 18.10
CA LEU A 212 -7.54 -17.91 16.74
C LEU A 212 -7.29 -19.41 16.49
N PRO A 213 -8.21 -20.08 15.75
CA PRO A 213 -8.03 -21.46 15.32
C PRO A 213 -6.76 -21.71 14.50
N ASP A 214 -6.20 -22.93 14.60
CA ASP A 214 -4.95 -23.31 13.92
C ASP A 214 -5.06 -23.23 12.37
N ASP A 215 -6.25 -23.44 11.79
CA ASP A 215 -6.49 -23.33 10.34
C ASP A 215 -6.44 -21.88 9.84
N VAL A 216 -6.97 -20.92 10.62
CA VAL A 216 -6.85 -19.47 10.34
C VAL A 216 -5.38 -19.05 10.32
N ILE A 217 -4.60 -19.47 11.34
CA ILE A 217 -3.17 -19.14 11.45
C ILE A 217 -2.37 -19.76 10.30
N THR A 218 -2.64 -21.03 9.98
CA THR A 218 -1.97 -21.74 8.87
C THR A 218 -2.28 -21.09 7.52
N PHE A 219 -3.53 -20.67 7.32
CA PHE A 219 -3.95 -19.97 6.11
C PHE A 219 -3.25 -18.62 5.97
N ALA A 220 -3.32 -17.77 7.00
CA ALA A 220 -2.69 -16.45 7.01
C ALA A 220 -1.18 -16.55 6.71
N ARG A 221 -0.51 -17.54 7.30
CA ARG A 221 0.93 -17.77 7.12
C ARG A 221 1.34 -18.00 5.66
N SER A 222 0.47 -18.66 4.89
CA SER A 222 0.73 -19.05 3.50
C SER A 222 0.09 -18.12 2.47
N HIS A 223 -0.82 -17.24 2.89
CA HIS A 223 -1.58 -16.32 2.02
C HIS A 223 -1.46 -14.85 2.44
N PRO A 224 -0.24 -14.29 2.57
CA PRO A 224 -0.06 -12.88 2.94
C PRO A 224 -0.43 -11.90 1.81
N ALA A 225 -0.63 -12.35 0.56
CA ALA A 225 -0.91 -11.47 -0.57
C ALA A 225 -2.35 -11.64 -1.08
N MET A 226 -2.97 -10.52 -1.50
CA MET A 226 -4.24 -10.51 -2.22
C MET A 226 -4.00 -10.71 -3.71
N TYR A 227 -4.92 -11.42 -4.38
CA TYR A 227 -4.82 -11.68 -5.81
C TYR A 227 -5.17 -10.44 -6.64
N ASN A 228 -6.27 -9.77 -6.28
CA ASN A 228 -6.68 -8.55 -6.96
C ASN A 228 -5.75 -7.38 -6.56
N PRO A 229 -5.32 -6.54 -7.52
CA PRO A 229 -4.66 -5.28 -7.21
C PRO A 229 -5.68 -4.20 -6.83
N VAL A 230 -5.20 -3.14 -6.17
CA VAL A 230 -5.93 -1.88 -5.98
C VAL A 230 -5.58 -0.99 -7.16
N PHE A 231 -6.59 -0.64 -7.95
CA PHE A 231 -6.47 0.34 -9.03
C PHE A 231 -6.64 1.76 -8.48
N PRO A 232 -6.06 2.78 -9.14
CA PRO A 232 -6.25 4.15 -8.72
C PRO A 232 -7.67 4.59 -9.07
N MET A 233 -8.14 5.65 -8.41
CA MET A 233 -9.42 6.27 -8.73
C MET A 233 -9.45 6.60 -10.24
N ASN A 234 -10.56 6.27 -10.90
CA ASN A 234 -10.75 6.42 -12.35
C ASN A 234 -9.80 5.58 -13.23
N ASN A 235 -9.08 4.61 -12.66
CA ASN A 235 -8.12 3.73 -13.33
C ASN A 235 -6.99 4.47 -14.07
N ARG A 236 -6.65 5.70 -13.65
CA ARG A 236 -5.58 6.52 -14.25
C ARG A 236 -4.91 7.41 -13.19
N PRO A 237 -3.64 7.82 -13.39
CA PRO A 237 -3.02 8.88 -12.60
C PRO A 237 -3.66 10.24 -12.87
N ILE A 238 -3.54 11.15 -11.90
CA ILE A 238 -4.03 12.53 -11.98
C ILE A 238 -2.98 13.53 -12.48
N VAL A 239 -1.70 13.13 -12.43
CA VAL A 239 -0.55 13.91 -12.92
C VAL A 239 0.39 12.94 -13.60
N ILE A 240 0.91 13.30 -14.79
CA ILE A 240 1.90 12.50 -15.52
C ILE A 240 2.99 13.42 -16.04
N LYS A 241 4.26 13.06 -15.78
CA LYS A 241 5.42 13.73 -16.37
C LYS A 241 6.36 12.71 -17.00
N THR A 242 6.58 12.81 -18.30
CA THR A 242 7.46 11.90 -19.07
C THR A 242 8.39 12.62 -20.04
N ASP A 243 8.15 13.91 -20.27
CA ASP A 243 8.86 14.81 -21.17
C ASP A 243 9.93 15.65 -20.45
N VAL A 244 10.25 15.29 -19.21
CA VAL A 244 11.20 16.01 -18.34
C VAL A 244 12.38 15.12 -17.94
N ASN A 245 13.50 15.73 -17.57
CA ASN A 245 14.74 15.02 -17.21
C ASN A 245 14.85 14.65 -15.72
N TYR A 246 13.89 15.09 -14.91
CA TYR A 246 13.77 14.83 -13.47
C TYR A 246 12.65 13.85 -13.15
N GLN A 247 12.66 13.31 -11.93
CA GLN A 247 11.60 12.46 -11.40
C GLN A 247 11.02 13.03 -10.11
N PHE A 248 9.76 12.72 -9.85
CA PHE A 248 9.10 13.08 -8.59
C PHE A 248 9.65 12.24 -7.45
N THR A 249 9.79 12.85 -6.28
CA THR A 249 10.39 12.22 -5.09
C THR A 249 9.49 12.27 -3.87
N GLN A 250 8.74 13.36 -3.68
CA GLN A 250 7.92 13.62 -2.49
C GLN A 250 6.62 14.33 -2.90
N ILE A 251 5.58 14.19 -2.09
CA ILE A 251 4.32 14.94 -2.27
C ILE A 251 3.72 15.35 -0.93
N VAL A 252 3.18 16.56 -0.89
CA VAL A 252 2.18 16.96 0.10
C VAL A 252 1.03 17.64 -0.61
N VAL A 253 -0.17 17.57 -0.02
CA VAL A 253 -1.38 18.14 -0.61
C VAL A 253 -2.08 19.01 0.42
N ASP A 254 -2.54 20.18 -0.01
CA ASP A 254 -3.34 21.08 0.80
C ASP A 254 -4.73 21.28 0.18
N ARG A 255 -5.78 21.31 1.02
CA ARG A 255 -7.15 21.62 0.57
C ARG A 255 -7.36 23.11 0.75
N VAL A 256 -7.43 23.83 -0.36
CA VAL A 256 -7.60 25.28 -0.37
C VAL A 256 -9.05 25.62 -0.70
N ASP A 257 -9.66 26.43 0.16
CA ASP A 257 -10.96 27.07 -0.09
C ASP A 257 -10.77 28.28 -1.00
N ALA A 258 -11.31 28.22 -2.21
CA ALA A 258 -11.40 29.32 -3.16
C ALA A 258 -12.84 29.86 -3.23
N GLU A 259 -13.05 31.00 -3.89
CA GLU A 259 -14.39 31.61 -4.01
C GLU A 259 -15.40 30.72 -4.75
N ASP A 260 -14.93 29.89 -5.67
CA ASP A 260 -15.70 29.02 -6.55
C ASP A 260 -15.76 27.55 -6.10
N GLY A 261 -14.97 27.15 -5.10
CA GLY A 261 -14.96 25.78 -4.60
C GLY A 261 -13.71 25.43 -3.80
N GLN A 262 -13.60 24.14 -3.43
CA GLN A 262 -12.41 23.63 -2.75
C GLN A 262 -11.53 22.86 -3.73
N TYR A 263 -10.23 23.12 -3.70
CA TYR A 263 -9.25 22.49 -4.59
C TYR A 263 -8.17 21.77 -3.81
N ASP A 264 -7.74 20.61 -4.31
CA ASP A 264 -6.53 19.94 -3.82
C ASP A 264 -5.32 20.51 -4.58
N VAL A 265 -4.48 21.24 -3.85
CA VAL A 265 -3.22 21.79 -4.36
C VAL A 265 -2.08 20.86 -3.97
N MET A 266 -1.48 20.23 -4.96
CA MET A 266 -0.34 19.32 -4.79
C MET A 266 0.97 20.10 -4.86
N PHE A 267 1.85 19.84 -3.90
CA PHE A 267 3.23 20.30 -3.90
C PHE A 267 4.13 19.07 -4.08
N ILE A 268 4.72 18.95 -5.27
CA ILE A 268 5.47 17.78 -5.69
C ILE A 268 6.96 18.13 -5.71
N GLY A 269 7.74 17.45 -4.88
CA GLY A 269 9.20 17.57 -4.88
C GLY A 269 9.84 16.74 -5.97
N THR A 270 10.97 17.19 -6.50
CA THR A 270 11.74 16.51 -7.55
C THR A 270 13.13 16.09 -7.08
N ASP A 271 13.79 15.21 -7.84
CA ASP A 271 15.17 14.78 -7.62
C ASP A 271 16.23 15.84 -8.04
N VAL A 272 15.79 17.00 -8.53
CA VAL A 272 16.63 18.12 -8.96
C VAL A 272 16.44 19.38 -8.10
N GLY A 273 15.82 19.25 -6.91
CA GLY A 273 15.68 20.37 -5.97
C GLY A 273 14.63 21.41 -6.39
N THR A 274 13.65 21.01 -7.21
CA THR A 274 12.49 21.83 -7.56
C THR A 274 11.22 21.34 -6.88
N VAL A 275 10.26 22.26 -6.72
CA VAL A 275 8.91 22.00 -6.24
C VAL A 275 7.93 22.45 -7.31
N LEU A 276 7.05 21.54 -7.72
CA LEU A 276 5.93 21.83 -8.61
C LEU A 276 4.68 22.06 -7.77
N LYS A 277 3.94 23.13 -8.07
CA LYS A 277 2.62 23.40 -7.49
C LYS A 277 1.57 23.12 -8.56
N VAL A 278 0.74 22.11 -8.33
CA VAL A 278 -0.18 21.58 -9.34
C VAL A 278 -1.58 21.48 -8.76
N VAL A 279 -2.60 21.77 -9.56
CA VAL A 279 -4.01 21.54 -9.23
C VAL A 279 -4.62 20.63 -10.28
N SER A 280 -5.42 19.65 -9.85
CA SER A 280 -6.21 18.82 -10.76
C SER A 280 -7.67 19.28 -10.71
N ILE A 281 -8.19 19.78 -11.84
CA ILE A 281 -9.53 20.36 -11.94
C ILE A 281 -10.39 19.49 -12.87
N PRO A 282 -11.66 19.19 -12.56
CA PRO A 282 -12.55 18.52 -13.51
C PRO A 282 -12.75 19.37 -14.77
N LYS A 283 -12.49 18.79 -15.94
CA LYS A 283 -12.61 19.49 -17.23
C LYS A 283 -14.05 19.56 -17.72
N GLU A 284 -14.65 18.38 -17.90
CA GLU A 284 -16.07 18.23 -18.31
C GLU A 284 -16.85 17.32 -17.35
N THR A 285 -16.16 16.34 -16.74
CA THR A 285 -16.73 15.42 -15.77
C THR A 285 -15.72 15.16 -14.66
N TRP A 286 -16.18 14.65 -13.51
CA TRP A 286 -15.31 14.21 -12.41
C TRP A 286 -14.33 13.08 -12.78
N TYR A 287 -14.52 12.47 -13.96
CA TYR A 287 -13.68 11.40 -14.49
C TYR A 287 -12.59 11.90 -15.45
N ASP A 288 -12.71 13.15 -15.93
CA ASP A 288 -11.74 13.78 -16.83
C ASP A 288 -11.14 15.00 -16.12
N LEU A 289 -9.98 14.78 -15.50
CA LEU A 289 -9.26 15.79 -14.73
C LEU A 289 -8.19 16.43 -15.61
N GLU A 290 -8.17 17.76 -15.63
CA GLU A 290 -7.12 18.56 -16.23
C GLU A 290 -6.07 18.92 -15.17
N GLU A 291 -4.81 18.62 -15.47
CA GLU A 291 -3.65 19.03 -14.69
C GLU A 291 -3.27 20.48 -15.04
N VAL A 292 -3.27 21.37 -14.04
CA VAL A 292 -2.80 22.75 -14.18
C VAL A 292 -1.55 22.95 -13.33
N LEU A 293 -0.40 23.10 -13.98
CA LEU A 293 0.84 23.51 -13.33
C LEU A 293 0.80 25.02 -13.05
N LEU A 294 0.75 25.39 -11.78
CA LEU A 294 0.70 26.79 -11.34
C LEU A 294 2.11 27.39 -11.28
N GLU A 295 3.04 26.68 -10.64
CA GLU A 295 4.39 27.18 -10.34
C GLU A 295 5.42 26.04 -10.39
N GLU A 296 6.62 26.34 -10.87
CA GLU A 296 7.81 25.50 -10.73
C GLU A 296 8.92 26.33 -10.06
N MET A 297 9.30 25.93 -8.85
CA MET A 297 10.21 26.70 -8.00
C MET A 297 11.47 25.89 -7.68
N THR A 298 12.65 26.44 -7.97
CA THR A 298 13.93 25.87 -7.50
C THR A 298 14.21 26.31 -6.07
N VAL A 299 14.28 25.37 -5.14
CA VAL A 299 14.48 25.64 -3.71
C VAL A 299 15.89 25.33 -3.22
N PHE A 300 16.67 24.57 -3.99
CA PHE A 300 18.10 24.35 -3.77
C PHE A 300 18.85 24.48 -5.10
N ARG A 301 20.02 25.13 -5.08
CA ARG A 301 20.95 25.24 -6.21
C ARG A 301 22.19 24.39 -5.96
#